data_AF-Q8GA72-F1
#
_entry.id   AF-Q8GA72-F1
#
_cell.length_a   1.000
_cell.length_b   1.000
_cell.length_c   1.000
_cell.angle_alpha   90.00
_cell.angle_beta   90.00
_cell.angle_gamma   90.00
#
_symmetry.space_group_name_H-M   'P 1'
#
loop_
_entity.id
_entity.type
_entity.pdbx_description
1 polymer ?
#
loop_
_entity_poly.entity_id
_entity_poly.type
_entity_poly.pdbx_seq_one_letter_code
_entity_poly.pdbx_strand_id
1 'polypeptide(L)'
;MPDQFASLGTAACVVDKAGNGMALSSWSASDATGAVTVGVVAKGTHQNSMAQGEFSCTTRENEVYIGYDSGVINPVSPRGPDKIRGPGGISDGAWDTEAATIRQLNPLTDEVYSGISGRITA
;
A
#
# COMPACT_ATOMS: atom_id res chain seq x y z
N MET A 1 -8.38 -10.71 25.12
CA MET A 1 -7.02 -11.18 24.76
C MET A 1 -6.08 -10.00 24.99
N PRO A 2 -4.85 -10.20 25.51
CA PRO A 2 -3.88 -9.10 25.60
C PRO A 2 -3.50 -8.64 24.20
N ASP A 3 -3.22 -7.34 24.03
CA ASP A 3 -2.76 -6.79 22.76
C ASP A 3 -1.45 -7.48 22.37
N GLN A 4 -1.43 -8.07 21.17
CA GLN A 4 -0.24 -8.69 20.60
C GLN A 4 0.45 -7.66 19.70
N PHE A 5 1.78 -7.60 19.70
CA PHE A 5 2.53 -6.76 18.77
C PHE A 5 3.84 -7.43 18.41
N ALA A 6 4.38 -7.09 17.24
CA ALA A 6 5.68 -7.58 16.79
C ALA A 6 6.53 -6.43 16.28
N SER A 7 7.75 -6.33 16.79
CA SER A 7 8.75 -5.39 16.30
C SER A 7 10.07 -6.12 16.08
N LEU A 8 10.57 -6.09 14.84
CA LEU A 8 11.76 -6.81 14.44
C LEU A 8 12.64 -5.91 13.54
N GLY A 9 13.84 -5.60 14.01
CA GLY A 9 14.81 -4.78 13.30
C GLY A 9 15.41 -3.69 14.19
N THR A 10 16.51 -3.08 13.73
CA THR A 10 17.16 -2.00 14.49
C THR A 10 16.23 -0.79 14.56
N ALA A 11 15.89 -0.35 15.78
CA ALA A 11 14.98 0.78 16.02
C ALA A 11 13.60 0.64 15.34
N ALA A 12 13.19 -0.60 15.03
CA ALA A 12 11.80 -0.86 14.70
C ALA A 12 10.93 -0.60 15.95
N CYS A 13 9.71 -0.13 15.79
CA CYS A 13 8.81 0.09 16.92
C CYS A 13 7.33 -0.12 16.57
N VAL A 14 6.59 -0.61 17.55
CA VAL A 14 5.13 -0.54 17.60
C VAL A 14 4.81 0.37 18.78
N VAL A 15 4.09 1.45 18.55
CA VAL A 15 3.84 2.46 19.59
C VAL A 15 2.80 1.92 20.57
N ASP A 16 2.85 2.29 21.85
CA ASP A 16 2.02 1.71 22.94
C ASP A 16 0.50 1.69 22.69
N LYS A 17 -0.01 2.55 21.78
CA LYS A 17 -1.44 2.62 21.42
C LYS A 17 -1.80 1.86 20.14
N ALA A 18 -0.82 1.32 19.44
CA ALA A 18 -0.97 0.57 18.20
C ALA A 18 -1.18 -0.93 18.49
N GLY A 19 -2.28 -1.25 19.19
CA GLY A 19 -2.63 -2.65 19.48
C GLY A 19 -2.71 -3.49 18.21
N ASN A 20 -2.22 -4.73 18.22
CA ASN A 20 -2.16 -5.61 17.04
C ASN A 20 -1.28 -5.07 15.89
N GLY A 21 -0.40 -4.09 16.15
CA GLY A 21 0.53 -3.54 15.18
C GLY A 21 1.76 -4.43 14.94
N MET A 22 2.34 -4.32 13.74
CA MET A 22 3.58 -5.00 13.37
C MET A 22 4.55 -4.05 12.66
N ALA A 23 5.82 -4.07 13.06
CA ALA A 23 6.89 -3.30 12.43
C ALA A 23 8.09 -4.19 12.09
N LEU A 24 8.35 -4.36 10.79
CA LEU A 24 9.38 -5.26 10.26
C LEU A 24 10.41 -4.47 9.44
N SER A 25 11.68 -4.61 9.85
CA SER A 25 12.90 -3.95 9.33
C SER A 25 13.31 -2.70 10.10
N SER A 26 14.56 -2.27 9.87
CA SER A 26 15.18 -1.16 10.57
C SER A 26 14.35 0.11 10.42
N TRP A 27 14.10 0.79 11.54
CA TRP A 27 13.34 2.05 11.61
C TRP A 27 11.90 1.99 11.09
N SER A 28 11.34 0.80 10.90
CA SER A 28 9.92 0.65 10.61
C SER A 28 9.09 1.00 11.85
N ALA A 29 7.95 1.65 11.66
CA ALA A 29 7.11 2.12 12.76
C ALA A 29 5.62 1.82 12.51
N SER A 30 4.96 1.20 13.48
CA SER A 30 3.51 1.01 13.50
C SER A 30 2.91 1.89 14.60
N ASP A 31 2.22 2.95 14.18
CA ASP A 31 1.68 4.02 15.05
C ASP A 31 0.15 3.93 15.22
N ALA A 32 -0.52 2.96 14.56
CA ALA A 32 -1.96 2.78 14.60
C ALA A 32 -2.36 1.31 14.80
N THR A 33 -3.52 1.09 15.43
CA THR A 33 -4.06 -0.25 15.71
C THR A 33 -4.18 -1.08 14.43
N GLY A 34 -3.61 -2.28 14.45
CA GLY A 34 -3.61 -3.20 13.30
C GLY A 34 -2.76 -2.73 12.11
N ALA A 35 -1.95 -1.67 12.24
CA ALA A 35 -1.08 -1.23 11.16
C ALA A 35 0.14 -2.16 11.04
N VAL A 36 0.46 -2.55 9.82
CA VAL A 36 1.60 -3.40 9.48
C VAL A 36 2.60 -2.63 8.64
N THR A 37 3.87 -2.62 9.02
CA THR A 37 4.93 -2.02 8.22
C THR A 37 5.99 -3.03 7.85
N VAL A 38 6.32 -3.06 6.56
CA VAL A 38 7.31 -3.99 6.02
C VAL A 38 8.24 -3.22 5.11
N GLY A 39 9.45 -2.92 5.58
CA GLY A 39 10.44 -2.18 4.83
C GLY A 39 11.23 -1.21 5.70
N VAL A 40 12.48 -0.94 5.31
CA VAL A 40 13.32 0.02 6.03
C VAL A 40 12.60 1.37 6.06
N VAL A 41 12.44 1.93 7.25
CA VAL A 41 11.86 3.27 7.45
C VAL A 41 10.37 3.39 7.03
N ALA A 42 9.68 2.26 6.81
CA ALA A 42 8.24 2.23 6.51
C ALA A 42 7.39 2.65 7.73
N LYS A 43 6.29 3.38 7.51
CA LYS A 43 5.49 3.96 8.60
C LYS A 43 3.98 3.78 8.40
N GLY A 44 3.31 3.13 9.35
CA GLY A 44 1.88 2.87 9.34
C GLY A 44 1.19 3.74 10.39
N THR A 45 0.43 4.73 9.95
CA THR A 45 -0.23 5.72 10.82
C THR A 45 -1.76 5.65 10.78
N HIS A 46 -2.31 4.70 10.03
CA HIS A 46 -3.75 4.52 9.86
C HIS A 46 -4.18 3.13 10.31
N GLN A 47 -5.40 3.00 10.82
CA GLN A 47 -5.88 1.74 11.36
C GLN A 47 -6.03 0.67 10.28
N ASN A 48 -5.74 -0.58 10.67
CA ASN A 48 -5.99 -1.78 9.86
C ASN A 48 -5.39 -1.66 8.44
N SER A 49 -4.18 -1.11 8.35
CA SER A 49 -3.53 -0.74 7.08
C SER A 49 -2.14 -1.35 6.98
N MET A 50 -1.55 -1.34 5.79
CA MET A 50 -0.19 -1.81 5.55
C MET A 50 0.64 -0.80 4.76
N ALA A 51 1.82 -0.44 5.26
CA ALA A 51 2.85 0.26 4.49
C ALA A 51 3.91 -0.75 4.01
N GLN A 52 4.00 -0.98 2.70
CA GLN A 52 4.85 -2.03 2.11
C GLN A 52 5.93 -1.45 1.19
N GLY A 53 7.18 -1.62 1.62
CA GLY A 53 8.40 -1.20 0.91
C GLY A 53 9.18 -0.14 1.70
N GLU A 54 10.44 0.06 1.32
CA GLU A 54 11.29 1.11 1.91
C GLU A 54 10.65 2.51 1.78
N PHE A 55 10.73 3.31 2.83
CA PHE A 55 10.14 4.67 2.89
C PHE A 55 8.62 4.75 2.66
N SER A 56 7.91 3.62 2.65
CA SER A 56 6.47 3.62 2.42
C SER A 56 5.72 4.16 3.62
N CYS A 57 4.56 4.77 3.37
CA CYS A 57 3.69 5.22 4.44
C CYS A 57 2.23 5.15 4.05
N THR A 58 1.39 4.77 5.01
CA THR A 58 -0.07 4.73 4.80
C THR A 58 -0.65 6.14 4.71
N THR A 59 -1.68 6.30 3.89
CA THR A 59 -2.47 7.51 3.67
C THR A 59 -3.91 7.42 4.16
N ARG A 60 -4.45 6.21 4.41
CA ARG A 60 -5.84 5.96 4.82
C ARG A 60 -5.97 4.67 5.63
N GLU A 61 -7.11 4.49 6.30
CA GLU A 61 -7.46 3.24 6.99
C GLU A 61 -7.86 2.14 5.98
N ASN A 62 -7.71 0.87 6.36
CA ASN A 62 -8.12 -0.29 5.55
C ASN A 62 -7.47 -0.35 4.15
N GLU A 63 -6.19 -0.01 4.04
CA GLU A 63 -5.46 -0.01 2.78
C GLU A 63 -4.19 -0.86 2.84
N VAL A 64 -3.70 -1.25 1.67
CA VAL A 64 -2.30 -1.66 1.48
C VAL A 64 -1.65 -0.62 0.57
N TYR A 65 -0.69 0.13 1.10
CA TYR A 65 -0.02 1.21 0.39
C TYR A 65 1.43 0.86 0.06
N ILE A 66 1.77 0.95 -1.23
CA ILE A 66 3.09 0.62 -1.78
C ILE A 66 3.86 1.84 -2.30
N GLY A 67 3.27 3.03 -2.26
CA GLY A 67 3.97 4.27 -2.56
C GLY A 67 4.95 4.64 -1.45
N TYR A 68 5.83 5.59 -1.72
CA TYR A 68 6.88 5.99 -0.79
C TYR A 68 7.16 7.49 -0.82
N ASP A 69 7.69 7.96 0.30
CA ASP A 69 8.20 9.32 0.46
C ASP A 69 9.67 9.32 0.02
N SER A 70 9.96 10.01 -1.09
CA SER A 70 11.32 10.11 -1.63
C SER A 70 12.17 11.18 -0.94
N GLY A 71 11.56 12.01 -0.08
CA GLY A 71 12.20 13.07 0.69
C GLY A 71 12.66 12.64 2.09
N VAL A 72 12.65 11.33 2.39
CA VAL A 72 13.01 10.82 3.72
C VAL A 72 14.50 11.00 3.99
N ILE A 73 14.83 12.06 4.72
CA ILE A 73 16.18 12.35 5.22
C ILE A 73 16.42 11.87 6.66
N ASN A 74 15.34 11.60 7.41
CA ASN A 74 15.38 11.10 8.78
C ASN A 74 14.20 10.12 9.01
N PRO A 75 14.45 8.96 9.64
CA PRO A 75 13.42 8.01 10.05
C PRO A 75 12.20 8.58 10.78
N VAL A 76 12.34 9.62 11.62
CA VAL A 76 11.24 10.14 12.45
C VAL A 76 10.45 11.29 11.82
N SER A 77 10.85 11.77 10.63
CA SER A 77 10.15 12.89 9.98
C SER A 77 8.69 12.54 9.67
N PRO A 78 7.77 13.53 9.68
CA PRO A 78 6.44 13.38 9.11
C PRO A 78 6.55 12.83 7.68
N ARG A 79 5.63 11.94 7.33
CA ARG A 79 5.63 11.24 6.04
C ARG A 79 4.61 11.85 5.10
N GLY A 80 5.00 12.01 3.84
CA GLY A 80 4.10 12.39 2.76
C GLY A 80 4.52 11.66 1.48
N PRO A 81 3.85 10.58 1.08
CA PRO A 81 4.30 9.80 -0.07
C PRO A 81 4.11 10.62 -1.35
N ASP A 82 5.18 10.74 -2.15
CA ASP A 82 5.21 11.52 -3.40
C ASP A 82 5.54 10.65 -4.63
N LYS A 83 5.94 9.39 -4.41
CA LYS A 83 6.24 8.42 -5.46
C LYS A 83 5.38 7.16 -5.31
N ILE A 84 5.11 6.53 -6.46
CA ILE A 84 4.34 5.30 -6.55
C ILE A 84 5.24 4.13 -6.98
N ARG A 85 4.85 2.92 -6.61
CA ARG A 85 5.40 1.68 -7.17
C ARG A 85 4.36 1.04 -8.08
N GLY A 86 4.80 0.52 -9.23
CA GLY A 86 3.93 -0.26 -10.11
C GLY A 86 3.80 -1.70 -9.59
N PRO A 87 2.59 -2.19 -9.28
CA PRO A 87 2.40 -3.60 -8.98
C PRO A 87 2.62 -4.44 -10.25
N GLY A 88 3.48 -5.45 -10.17
CA GLY A 88 3.84 -6.33 -11.29
C GLY A 88 3.58 -7.80 -10.98
N GLY A 89 3.54 -8.65 -12.02
CA GLY A 89 3.29 -10.09 -11.86
C GLY A 89 1.84 -10.46 -11.52
N ILE A 90 0.88 -9.57 -11.82
CA ILE A 90 -0.54 -9.76 -11.55
C ILE A 90 -1.18 -10.61 -12.67
N SER A 91 -1.89 -11.67 -12.30
CA SER A 91 -2.73 -12.44 -13.22
C SER A 91 -4.08 -11.75 -13.42
N ASP A 92 -4.77 -12.06 -14.52
CA ASP A 92 -6.08 -11.48 -14.80
C ASP A 92 -7.11 -11.83 -13.72
N GLY A 93 -7.84 -10.82 -13.26
CA GLY A 93 -8.92 -10.99 -12.31
C GLY A 93 -10.15 -11.65 -12.95
N ALA A 94 -10.74 -12.60 -12.23
CA ALA A 94 -12.00 -13.29 -12.54
C ALA A 94 -13.17 -12.82 -11.65
N TRP A 95 -12.90 -12.15 -10.52
CA TRP A 95 -13.92 -11.63 -9.61
C TRP A 95 -13.86 -10.11 -9.45
N ASP A 96 -15.00 -9.52 -9.05
CA ASP A 96 -15.17 -8.07 -8.91
C ASP A 96 -14.20 -7.40 -7.92
N THR A 97 -13.63 -8.18 -7.00
CA THR A 97 -12.69 -7.70 -5.96
C THR A 97 -11.22 -7.97 -6.29
N GLU A 98 -10.92 -8.51 -7.47
CA GLU A 98 -9.55 -8.76 -7.91
C GLU A 98 -8.97 -7.57 -8.67
N ALA A 99 -7.64 -7.46 -8.67
CA ALA A 99 -6.96 -6.40 -9.42
C ALA A 99 -7.09 -6.63 -10.93
N ALA A 100 -7.60 -5.63 -11.65
CA ALA A 100 -7.63 -5.65 -13.11
C ALA A 100 -6.23 -5.41 -13.69
N THR A 101 -5.85 -6.15 -14.73
CA THR A 101 -4.57 -5.97 -15.42
C THR A 101 -4.71 -5.02 -16.61
N ILE A 102 -3.59 -4.44 -17.06
CA ILE A 102 -3.55 -3.67 -18.32
C ILE A 102 -3.93 -4.55 -19.52
N ARG A 103 -3.63 -5.85 -19.45
CA ARG A 103 -3.99 -6.84 -20.48
C ARG A 103 -5.51 -7.08 -20.56
N GLN A 104 -6.25 -6.91 -19.47
CA GLN A 104 -7.72 -6.92 -19.49
C GLN A 104 -8.29 -5.58 -19.96
N LEU A 105 -7.70 -4.46 -19.51
CA LEU A 105 -8.19 -3.11 -19.80
C LEU A 105 -8.10 -2.75 -21.29
N ASN A 106 -6.96 -3.01 -21.93
CA ASN A 106 -6.73 -2.60 -23.32
C ASN A 106 -7.76 -3.20 -24.31
N PRO A 107 -7.96 -4.53 -24.39
CA PRO A 107 -8.92 -5.09 -25.33
C PRO A 107 -10.38 -4.68 -25.02
N LEU A 108 -10.74 -4.52 -23.74
CA LEU A 108 -12.06 -4.02 -23.36
C LEU A 108 -12.29 -2.58 -23.85
N THR A 109 -11.26 -1.74 -23.76
CA THR A 109 -11.32 -0.36 -24.25
C THR A 109 -11.49 -0.32 -25.77
N ASP A 110 -10.77 -1.18 -26.50
CA ASP A 110 -10.87 -1.29 -27.96
C ASP A 110 -12.25 -1.77 -28.41
N GLU A 111 -12.83 -2.76 -27.72
CA GLU A 111 -14.17 -3.27 -27.99
C GLU A 111 -15.24 -2.18 -27.82
N VAL A 112 -15.20 -1.47 -26.69
CA VAL A 112 -16.13 -0.36 -26.40
C VAL A 112 -15.98 0.75 -27.44
N TYR A 113 -14.75 1.11 -27.79
CA TYR A 113 -14.48 2.14 -28.78
C TYR A 113 -15.03 1.77 -30.17
N SER A 114 -14.79 0.53 -30.62
CA SER A 114 -15.29 0.00 -31.89
C SER A 114 -16.82 -0.01 -31.95
N GLY A 115 -17.47 -0.48 -30.87
CA GLY A 115 -18.92 -0.52 -30.78
C GLY A 115 -19.58 0.87 -30.85
N ILE A 116 -18.98 1.89 -30.22
CA ILE A 116 -19.48 3.28 -30.29
C ILE A 116 -19.25 3.86 -31.69
N SER A 117 -18.05 3.70 -32.24
CA SER A 117 -17.68 4.22 -33.57
C SER A 117 -18.62 3.68 -34.66
N GLY A 118 -18.95 2.38 -34.61
CA GLY A 118 -19.88 1.76 -35.55
C GLY A 118 -21.33 2.26 -35.45
N ARG A 119 -21.75 2.80 -34.30
CA ARG A 119 -23.11 3.34 -34.10
C ARG A 119 -23.25 4.81 -34.53
N ILE A 120 -22.15 5.56 -34.57
CA ILE A 120 -22.14 6.97 -35.01
C ILE A 120 -22.05 7.06 -36.53
N THR A 121 -21.41 6.08 -37.17
CA THR A 121 -21.18 6.06 -38.62
C THR A 121 -22.30 5.40 -39.44
N ALA A 122 -23.34 4.86 -38.78
CA ALA A 122 -24.52 4.24 -39.38
C ALA A 122 -25.70 5.23 -39.47
#